data_AF-A0A166BIN8-F1
#
_entry.id   AF-A0A166BIN8-F1
#
_cell.length_a   1.000
_cell.length_b   1.000
_cell.length_c   1.000
_cell.angle_alpha   90.00
_cell.angle_beta   90.00
_cell.angle_gamma   90.00
#
_symmetry.space_group_name_H-M   'P 1'
#
loop_
_entity.id
_entity.type
_entity.pdbx_description
1 polymer ?
#
loop_
_entity_poly.entity_id
_entity_poly.type
_entity_poly.pdbx_seq_one_letter_code
_entity_poly.pdbx_strand_id
1 'polypeptide(L)'
;MVAAVFSQMTSCIATETDTTSLASLYECYHRCLLLLGGPSTLPPDYHASIIDASKRQLATLAERRNKRSGRGPIGEDERQDMALLEEMEDFMLEDMAKVLGMFEKDHLLLIAVSSVRDLRICTAAWDTMDG
;
A
#
# COMPACT_ATOMS: atom_id res chain seq x y z
N MET A 1 -6.04 -26.54 -1.23
CA MET A 1 -5.88 -25.65 -2.40
C MET A 1 -6.01 -24.18 -2.04
N VAL A 2 -7.14 -23.72 -1.47
CA VAL A 2 -7.35 -22.31 -1.08
C VAL A 2 -6.21 -21.75 -0.22
N ALA A 3 -5.84 -22.45 0.86
CA ALA A 3 -4.76 -22.03 1.74
C ALA A 3 -3.38 -21.90 1.04
N ALA A 4 -3.10 -22.73 0.04
CA ALA A 4 -1.87 -22.66 -0.74
C ALA A 4 -1.83 -21.40 -1.64
N VAL A 5 -2.98 -21.03 -2.23
CA VAL A 5 -3.13 -19.81 -3.03
C VAL A 5 -2.90 -18.57 -2.17
N PHE A 6 -3.51 -18.50 -0.98
CA PHE A 6 -3.29 -17.38 -0.05
C PHE A 6 -1.83 -17.28 0.41
N SER A 7 -1.17 -18.41 0.67
CA SER A 7 0.27 -18.44 0.97
C SER A 7 1.09 -17.83 -0.17
N GLN A 8 0.82 -18.26 -1.41
CA GLN A 8 1.54 -17.80 -2.59
C GLN A 8 1.28 -16.31 -2.87
N MET A 9 0.03 -15.86 -2.81
CA MET A 9 -0.33 -14.44 -2.96
C MET A 9 0.37 -13.58 -1.90
N THR A 10 0.40 -14.04 -0.65
CA THR A 10 1.09 -13.32 0.43
C THR A 10 2.60 -13.24 0.18
N SER A 11 3.20 -14.32 -0.33
CA SER A 11 4.60 -14.30 -0.75
C SER A 11 4.85 -13.32 -1.89
N CYS A 12 3.97 -13.26 -2.90
CA CYS A 12 4.07 -12.28 -3.99
C CYS A 12 3.97 -10.84 -3.45
N ILE A 13 2.97 -10.57 -2.59
CA ILE A 13 2.81 -9.27 -1.93
C ILE A 13 4.07 -8.88 -1.15
N ALA A 14 4.73 -9.83 -0.47
CA ALA A 14 5.91 -9.54 0.33
C ALA A 14 7.15 -9.15 -0.50
N THR A 15 7.24 -9.57 -1.77
CA THR A 15 8.41 -9.33 -2.62
C THR A 15 8.15 -8.37 -3.78
N GLU A 16 6.90 -8.05 -4.06
CA GLU A 16 6.53 -7.16 -5.16
C GLU A 16 7.05 -5.75 -4.92
N THR A 17 7.61 -5.16 -5.98
CA THR A 17 8.18 -3.81 -5.98
C THR A 17 7.36 -2.82 -6.79
N ASP A 18 6.65 -3.32 -7.81
CA ASP A 18 5.79 -2.51 -8.66
C ASP A 18 4.46 -2.22 -7.97
N THR A 19 4.13 -0.93 -7.87
CA THR A 19 2.96 -0.46 -7.13
C THR A 19 1.64 -0.90 -7.79
N THR A 20 1.58 -0.99 -9.13
CA THR A 20 0.34 -1.41 -9.82
C THR A 20 0.05 -2.89 -9.66
N SER A 21 1.10 -3.70 -9.74
CA SER A 21 1.05 -5.14 -9.50
C SER A 21 0.67 -5.40 -8.06
N LEU A 22 1.23 -4.65 -7.11
CA LEU A 22 0.89 -4.74 -5.70
C LEU A 22 -0.57 -4.37 -5.42
N ALA A 23 -1.10 -3.30 -6.02
CA ALA A 23 -2.52 -2.94 -5.92
C ALA A 23 -3.41 -4.08 -6.43
N SER A 24 -3.09 -4.64 -7.59
CA SER A 24 -3.82 -5.77 -8.20
C SER A 24 -3.79 -7.02 -7.30
N LEU A 25 -2.66 -7.29 -6.65
CA LEU A 25 -2.52 -8.40 -5.69
C LEU A 25 -3.41 -8.19 -4.46
N TYR A 26 -3.44 -6.98 -3.89
CA TYR A 26 -4.32 -6.66 -2.76
C TYR A 26 -5.80 -6.72 -3.15
N GLU A 27 -6.17 -6.19 -4.32
CA GLU A 27 -7.53 -6.27 -4.83
C GLU A 27 -7.98 -7.73 -5.02
N CYS A 28 -7.12 -8.56 -5.62
CA CYS A 28 -7.36 -9.99 -5.78
C CYS A 28 -7.52 -10.68 -4.42
N TYR A 29 -6.63 -10.38 -3.46
CA TYR A 29 -6.68 -10.93 -2.12
C TYR A 29 -8.00 -10.57 -1.42
N HIS A 30 -8.41 -9.31 -1.51
CA HIS A 30 -9.67 -8.80 -0.96
C HIS A 30 -10.88 -9.54 -1.56
N ARG A 31 -10.93 -9.66 -2.88
CA ARG A 31 -12.01 -10.36 -3.59
C ARG A 31 -12.08 -11.83 -3.21
N CYS A 32 -10.95 -12.51 -3.09
CA CYS A 32 -10.89 -13.91 -2.63
C CYS A 32 -11.40 -14.05 -1.19
N LEU A 33 -11.04 -13.14 -0.28
CA LEU A 33 -11.56 -13.13 1.08
C LEU A 33 -13.08 -12.92 1.11
N LEU A 34 -13.60 -11.98 0.33
CA LEU A 34 -15.05 -11.74 0.22
C LEU A 34 -15.79 -12.98 -0.29
N LEU A 35 -15.24 -13.64 -1.32
CA LEU A 35 -15.82 -14.87 -1.89
C LEU A 35 -15.91 -16.00 -0.84
N LEU A 36 -14.93 -16.07 0.07
CA LEU A 36 -14.90 -17.07 1.13
C LEU A 36 -15.79 -16.72 2.34
N GLY A 37 -16.36 -15.52 2.40
CA GLY A 37 -17.17 -15.06 3.54
C GLY A 37 -16.37 -14.35 4.64
N GLY A 38 -15.15 -13.90 4.33
CA GLY A 38 -14.32 -13.08 5.23
C GLY A 38 -13.11 -13.82 5.81
N PRO A 39 -12.28 -13.11 6.59
CA PRO A 39 -10.99 -13.61 7.06
C PRO A 39 -11.10 -14.70 8.13
N SER A 40 -12.22 -14.79 8.86
CA SER A 40 -12.47 -15.86 9.83
C SER A 40 -12.47 -17.28 9.22
N THR A 41 -12.54 -17.38 7.88
CA THR A 41 -12.44 -18.64 7.16
C THR A 41 -11.01 -19.13 6.94
N LEU A 42 -10.01 -18.25 7.13
CA LEU A 42 -8.60 -18.58 7.03
C LEU A 42 -8.02 -18.91 8.42
N PRO A 43 -7.08 -19.87 8.51
CA PRO A 43 -6.34 -20.12 9.75
C PRO A 43 -5.57 -18.87 10.21
N PRO A 44 -5.37 -18.67 11.52
CA PRO A 44 -4.72 -17.47 12.08
C PRO A 44 -3.32 -17.19 11.52
N ASP A 45 -2.56 -18.24 11.16
CA ASP A 45 -1.22 -18.10 10.60
C ASP A 45 -1.20 -17.28 9.29
N TYR A 46 -2.27 -17.37 8.50
CA TYR A 46 -2.41 -16.60 7.26
C TYR A 46 -2.69 -15.13 7.52
N HIS A 47 -3.37 -14.82 8.63
CA HIS A 47 -3.64 -13.44 9.05
C HIS A 47 -2.32 -12.77 9.42
N ALA A 48 -1.51 -13.44 10.24
CA ALA A 48 -0.17 -12.95 10.60
C ALA A 48 0.71 -12.74 9.35
N SER A 49 0.67 -13.68 8.41
CA SER A 49 1.49 -13.62 7.19
C SER A 49 1.15 -12.40 6.32
N ILE A 50 -0.14 -12.13 6.05
CA ILE A 50 -0.54 -10.96 5.24
C ILE A 50 -0.31 -9.64 5.96
N ILE A 51 -0.48 -9.63 7.29
CA ILE A 51 -0.17 -8.48 8.14
C ILE A 51 1.32 -8.15 8.07
N ASP A 52 2.19 -9.15 8.20
CA ASP A 52 3.64 -8.93 8.16
C ASP A 52 4.16 -8.56 6.77
N ALA A 53 3.58 -9.13 5.71
CA ALA A 53 3.85 -8.71 4.34
C ALA A 53 3.46 -7.23 4.13
N SER A 54 2.28 -6.82 4.64
CA SER A 54 1.79 -5.45 4.52
C SER A 54 2.63 -4.45 5.32
N LYS A 55 3.13 -4.83 6.52
CA LYS A 55 4.09 -4.02 7.29
C LYS A 55 5.35 -3.73 6.49
N ARG A 56 5.90 -4.74 5.80
CA ARG A 56 7.11 -4.58 4.97
C ARG A 56 6.84 -3.65 3.80
N GLN A 57 5.71 -3.83 3.12
CA GLN A 57 5.33 -2.95 2.01
C GLN A 57 5.12 -1.50 2.46
N LEU A 58 4.49 -1.27 3.61
CA LEU A 58 4.35 0.06 4.20
C LEU A 58 5.70 0.68 4.56
N ALA A 59 6.61 -0.07 5.16
CA ALA A 59 7.94 0.43 5.51
C ALA A 59 8.73 0.84 4.24
N THR A 60 8.71 0.01 3.20
CA THR A 60 9.35 0.31 1.91
C THR A 60 8.71 1.54 1.25
N LEU A 61 7.38 1.67 1.28
CA LEU A 61 6.69 2.84 0.72
C LEU A 61 6.98 4.12 1.49
N ALA A 62 6.98 4.06 2.83
CA ALA A 62 7.34 5.18 3.69
C ALA A 62 8.76 5.67 3.40
N GLU A 63 9.72 4.75 3.25
CA GLU A 63 11.10 5.09 2.88
C GLU A 63 11.17 5.74 1.49
N ARG A 64 10.45 5.20 0.50
CA ARG A 64 10.38 5.77 -0.85
C ARG A 64 9.81 7.19 -0.83
N ARG A 65 8.68 7.42 -0.14
CA ARG A 65 8.05 8.74 -0.01
C ARG A 65 8.96 9.73 0.71
N ASN A 66 9.54 9.35 1.85
CA ASN A 66 10.44 10.19 2.61
C ASN A 66 11.70 10.61 1.82
N LYS A 67 12.27 9.69 1.02
CA LYS A 67 13.38 10.01 0.11
C LYS A 67 12.97 11.03 -0.96
N ARG A 68 11.71 11.01 -1.43
CA ARG A 68 11.21 11.98 -2.41
C ARG A 68 10.95 13.34 -1.78
N SER A 69 10.41 13.40 -0.56
CA SER A 69 10.16 14.66 0.16
C SER A 69 11.42 15.48 0.43
N GLY A 70 12.60 14.83 0.46
CA GLY A 70 13.90 15.50 0.59
C GLY A 70 14.55 15.94 -0.72
N ARG A 71 13.92 15.70 -1.88
CA ARG A 71 14.48 16.11 -3.19
C ARG A 71 14.21 17.61 -3.41
N GLY A 72 15.20 18.29 -3.99
CA GLY A 72 15.08 19.68 -4.40
C GLY A 72 14.08 19.88 -5.55
N PRO A 73 13.93 21.11 -6.06
CA PRO A 73 12.96 21.43 -7.10
C PRO A 73 13.20 20.58 -8.37
N ILE A 74 12.15 19.89 -8.81
CA ILE A 74 12.11 19.12 -10.07
C ILE A 74 11.38 19.92 -11.17
N GLY A 75 11.71 19.64 -12.43
CA GLY A 75 11.09 20.28 -13.60
C GLY A 75 9.63 19.86 -13.81
N GLU A 76 8.86 20.60 -14.61
CA GLU A 76 7.41 20.37 -14.79
C GLU A 76 7.06 18.95 -15.25
N ASP A 77 7.79 18.39 -16.22
CA ASP A 77 7.56 17.02 -16.69
C ASP A 77 7.78 15.98 -15.57
N GLU A 78 8.86 16.16 -14.79
CA GLU A 78 9.14 15.30 -13.64
C GLU A 78 8.08 15.45 -12.54
N ARG A 79 7.45 16.63 -12.40
CA ARG A 79 6.31 16.85 -11.48
C ARG A 79 5.10 16.03 -11.92
N GLN A 80 4.79 15.98 -13.22
CA GLN A 80 3.66 15.19 -13.73
C GLN A 80 3.90 13.69 -13.51
N ASP A 81 5.09 13.20 -13.83
CA ASP A 81 5.47 11.81 -13.60
C ASP A 81 5.40 11.45 -12.11
N MET A 82 5.84 12.36 -11.24
CA MET A 82 5.79 12.18 -9.79
C MET A 82 4.35 12.17 -9.27
N ALA A 83 3.49 13.06 -9.78
CA ALA A 83 2.08 13.11 -9.41
C ALA A 83 1.35 11.82 -9.80
N LEU A 84 1.60 11.29 -11.00
CA LEU A 84 1.05 10.01 -11.45
C LEU A 84 1.52 8.86 -10.54
N LEU A 85 2.81 8.83 -10.20
CA LEU A 85 3.36 7.81 -9.31
C LEU A 85 2.74 7.86 -7.91
N GLU A 86 2.52 9.05 -7.34
CA GLU A 86 1.85 9.22 -6.05
C GLU A 86 0.39 8.74 -6.10
N GLU A 87 -0.33 9.03 -7.18
CA GLU A 87 -1.70 8.54 -7.39
C GLU A 87 -1.74 7.00 -7.41
N MET A 88 -0.82 6.36 -8.14
CA MET A 88 -0.72 4.89 -8.19
C MET A 88 -0.43 4.29 -6.81
N GLU A 89 0.43 4.92 -6.01
CA GLU A 89 0.71 4.51 -4.64
C GLU A 89 -0.49 4.73 -3.70
N ASP A 90 -1.27 5.79 -3.90
CA ASP A 90 -2.48 6.05 -3.14
C ASP A 90 -3.57 5.00 -3.42
N PHE A 91 -3.72 4.58 -4.69
CA PHE A 91 -4.58 3.46 -5.08
C PHE A 91 -4.17 2.15 -4.38
N MET A 92 -2.87 1.82 -4.43
CA MET A 92 -2.35 0.63 -3.76
C MET A 92 -2.59 0.67 -2.24
N LEU A 93 -2.36 1.83 -1.60
CA LEU A 93 -2.64 2.03 -0.18
C LEU A 93 -4.13 1.85 0.16
N GLU A 94 -5.03 2.27 -0.73
CA GLU A 94 -6.46 2.07 -0.55
C GLU A 94 -6.82 0.58 -0.58
N ASP A 95 -6.29 -0.18 -1.54
CA ASP A 95 -6.56 -1.62 -1.65
C ASP A 95 -5.92 -2.40 -0.49
N MET A 96 -4.74 -2.00 -0.03
CA MET A 96 -4.14 -2.51 1.20
C MET A 96 -5.04 -2.25 2.41
N ALA A 97 -5.59 -1.03 2.55
CA ALA A 97 -6.50 -0.68 3.64
C ALA A 97 -7.76 -1.54 3.63
N LYS A 98 -8.34 -1.81 2.45
CA LYS A 98 -9.51 -2.70 2.31
C LYS A 98 -9.23 -4.08 2.85
N VAL A 99 -8.07 -4.67 2.52
CA VAL A 99 -7.66 -5.99 3.03
C VAL A 99 -7.44 -5.95 4.54
N LEU A 100 -6.63 -5.01 5.04
CA LEU A 100 -6.32 -4.90 6.47
C LEU A 100 -7.58 -4.66 7.33
N GLY A 101 -8.50 -3.84 6.84
CA GLY A 101 -9.77 -3.54 7.51
C GLY A 101 -10.72 -4.74 7.61
N MET A 102 -10.46 -5.85 6.90
CA MET A 102 -11.24 -7.08 7.09
C MET A 102 -10.87 -7.81 8.38
N PHE A 103 -9.60 -7.76 8.81
CA PHE A 103 -9.08 -8.59 9.89
C PHE A 103 -9.38 -8.00 11.28
N GLU A 104 -8.97 -6.76 11.53
CA GLU A 104 -9.29 -6.03 12.75
C GLU A 104 -9.53 -4.55 12.43
N LYS A 105 -10.63 -4.00 12.95
CA LYS A 105 -11.06 -2.63 12.64
C LYS A 105 -10.21 -1.55 13.30
N ASP A 106 -9.52 -1.86 14.40
CA ASP A 106 -8.74 -0.91 15.21
C ASP A 106 -7.21 -1.09 15.06
N HIS A 107 -6.76 -1.48 13.87
CA HIS A 107 -5.35 -1.80 13.68
C HIS A 107 -4.48 -0.54 13.54
N LEU A 108 -3.39 -0.47 14.32
CA LEU A 108 -2.28 0.49 14.14
C LEU A 108 -1.79 0.59 12.67
N LEU A 109 -2.02 -0.46 11.88
CA LEU A 109 -1.64 -0.48 10.46
C LEU A 109 -2.53 0.38 9.58
N LEU A 110 -3.82 0.53 9.89
CA LEU A 110 -4.68 1.47 9.16
C LEU A 110 -4.24 2.92 9.42
N ILE A 111 -3.82 3.22 10.65
CA ILE A 111 -3.20 4.52 10.99
C ILE A 111 -1.88 4.68 10.24
N ALA A 112 -1.06 3.63 10.14
CA ALA A 112 0.18 3.67 9.38
C ALA A 112 -0.07 3.89 7.88
N VAL A 113 -1.08 3.26 7.30
CA VAL A 113 -1.52 3.51 5.91
C VAL A 113 -1.86 4.98 5.72
N SER A 114 -2.69 5.57 6.59
CA SER A 114 -3.01 6.99 6.55
C SER A 114 -1.77 7.87 6.71
N SER A 115 -0.88 7.53 7.63
CA SER A 115 0.36 8.29 7.87
C SER A 115 1.28 8.26 6.65
N VAL A 116 1.42 7.12 5.97
CA VAL A 116 2.20 7.00 4.73
C VAL A 116 1.52 7.72 3.57
N ARG A 117 0.18 7.75 3.55
CA ARG A 117 -0.58 8.58 2.61
C ARG A 117 -0.25 10.07 2.79
N ASP A 118 -0.17 10.54 4.03
CA ASP A 118 0.13 11.93 4.37
C ASP A 118 1.60 12.34 4.10
N LEU A 119 2.53 11.38 3.93
CA LEU A 119 3.91 11.64 3.49
C LEU A 119 4.01 12.08 2.02
N ARG A 120 2.88 12.23 1.33
CA ARG A 120 2.80 12.78 -0.01
C ARG A 120 3.51 14.13 -0.06
N ILE A 121 4.21 14.41 -1.15
CA ILE A 121 4.76 15.75 -1.35
C ILE A 121 3.57 16.68 -1.54
N CYS A 122 3.31 17.57 -0.58
CA CYS A 122 2.35 18.63 -0.78
C CYS A 122 2.81 19.48 -1.96
N THR A 123 2.22 19.27 -3.14
CA THR A 123 2.41 20.09 -4.34
C THR A 123 2.18 21.58 -4.04
N ALA A 124 1.34 21.91 -3.05
CA ALA A 124 1.14 23.26 -2.55
C ALA A 124 2.40 23.95 -1.96
N ALA A 125 3.38 23.19 -1.44
CA ALA A 125 4.63 23.77 -0.93
C ALA A 125 5.55 24.25 -2.07
N TRP A 126 5.29 23.80 -3.30
CA TRP A 126 6.09 24.11 -4.47
C TRP A 126 5.60 25.39 -5.13
N ASP A 127 4.28 25.63 -5.08
CA ASP A 127 3.66 26.89 -5.51
C ASP A 127 4.14 28.10 -4.69
N THR A 128 4.64 27.90 -3.47
CA THR A 128 5.13 28.99 -2.61
C THR A 128 6.56 29.46 -2.90
N MET A 129 7.30 28.80 -3.81
CA MET A 129 8.67 29.20 -4.15
C MET A 129 8.80 29.96 -5.48
N ASP A 130 7.71 30.14 -6.21
CA ASP A 130 7.66 30.94 -7.45
C ASP A 130 7.21 32.41 -7.20
N GLY A 131 7.58 32.97 -6.03
CA GLY A 131 7.30 34.37 -5.63
C GLY A 131 8.51 35.28 -5.70
#